data_AF-A0A522JIR1-F1
#
_entry.id   AF-A0A522JIR1-F1
#
_cell.length_a   1.000
_cell.length_b   1.000
_cell.length_c   1.000
_cell.angle_alpha   90.00
_cell.angle_beta   90.00
_cell.angle_gamma   90.00
#
_symmetry.space_group_name_H-M   'P 1'
#
loop_
_entity.id
_entity.type
_entity.pdbx_description
1 polymer ?
#
loop_
_entity_poly.entity_id
_entity_poly.type
_entity_poly.pdbx_seq_one_letter_code
_entity_poly.pdbx_strand_id
1 'polypeptide(L)' 'MQLAVLEDDAELRESILLPGLRDFGFEATGAGTAAELYRHMLRQRFDIVVL' A
#
# COMPACT_ATOMS: atom_id res chain seq x y z
N MET A 1 -6.61 1.35 10.46
CA MET A 1 -5.65 2.43 10.13
C MET A 1 -5.21 2.18 8.71
N GLN A 2 -5.48 3.12 7.80
CA GLN A 2 -5.20 2.93 6.37
C GLN A 2 -3.74 3.20 6.08
N LEU A 3 -3.08 2.22 5.46
CA LEU A 3 -1.68 2.33 5.06
C LEU A 3 -1.55 2.06 3.56
N ALA A 4 -0.81 2.93 2.86
CA ALA A 4 -0.44 2.73 1.47
C ALA A 4 1.02 2.26 1.36
N VAL A 5 1.29 1.33 0.45
CA VAL A 5 2.64 0.88 0.10
C VAL A 5 2.88 1.15 -1.38
N LEU A 6 3.86 1.99 -1.70
CA LEU A 6 4.40 2.12 -3.05
C LEU A 6 5.60 1.18 -3.16
N GLU A 7 5.55 0.24 -4.09
CA GLU A 7 6.61 -0.72 -4.34
C GLU A 7 6.48 -1.16 -5.80
N ASP A 8 7.53 -1.06 -6.62
CA ASP A 8 7.46 -1.39 -8.04
C ASP A 8 7.58 -2.90 -8.28
N ASP A 9 8.23 -3.65 -7.38
CA ASP A 9 8.25 -5.11 -7.40
C ASP A 9 6.89 -5.68 -6.95
N ALA A 10 6.17 -6.29 -7.91
CA ALA A 10 4.86 -6.87 -7.64
C ALA A 10 4.91 -8.11 -6.73
N GLU A 11 5.95 -8.93 -6.80
CA GLU A 11 6.06 -10.13 -5.97
C GLU A 11 6.31 -9.73 -4.51
N LEU A 12 7.24 -8.80 -4.27
CA LEU A 12 7.51 -8.24 -2.95
C LEU A 12 6.27 -7.58 -2.34
N ARG A 13 5.58 -6.74 -3.12
CA ARG A 13 4.38 -6.01 -2.66
C ARG A 13 3.24 -6.96 -2.28
N GLU A 14 2.86 -7.86 -3.18
CA GLU A 14 1.65 -8.67 -3.02
C GLU A 14 1.87 -9.90 -2.12
N SER A 15 3.09 -10.46 -2.10
CA SER A 15 3.36 -11.73 -1.41
C SER A 15 4.02 -11.54 -0.04
N ILE A 16 4.66 -10.39 0.22
CA ILE A 16 5.41 -10.16 1.46
C ILE A 16 4.86 -8.94 2.20
N LEU A 17 4.86 -7.76 1.58
CA LEU A 17 4.54 -6.52 2.28
C LEU A 17 3.07 -6.44 2.67
N LEU A 18 2.15 -6.58 1.71
CA LEU A 18 0.72 -6.44 1.99
C LEU A 18 0.19 -7.53 2.94
N PRO A 19 0.53 -8.84 2.77
CA PRO A 19 0.11 -9.86 3.72
C PRO A 19 0.68 -9.59 5.12
N GLY A 20 1.98 -9.31 5.23
CA GLY A 20 2.61 -9.02 6.52
C GLY A 20 1.94 -7.84 7.23
N LEU A 21 1.70 -6.73 6.54
CA LEU A 21 1.04 -5.56 7.12
C LEU A 21 -0.40 -5.85 7.53
N ARG A 22 -1.14 -6.67 6.77
CA ARG A 22 -2.48 -7.10 7.14
C ARG A 22 -2.48 -8.00 8.37
N ASP A 23 -1.50 -8.90 8.50
CA ASP A 23 -1.34 -9.76 9.68
C ASP A 23 -1.05 -8.94 10.95
N PHE A 24 -0.38 -7.79 10.82
CA PHE A 24 -0.21 -6.82 11.90
C PHE A 24 -1.47 -5.97 12.19
N GLY A 25 -2.55 -6.14 11.44
CA GLY A 25 -3.82 -5.44 11.63
C GLY A 25 -3.94 -4.11 10.88
N PHE A 26 -3.06 -3.83 9.92
CA PHE A 26 -3.20 -2.67 9.04
C PHE A 26 -4.13 -2.97 7.86
N GLU A 27 -4.90 -1.96 7.47
CA GLU A 27 -5.70 -2.01 6.25
C GLU A 27 -4.82 -1.51 5.09
N ALA A 28 -3.99 -2.41 4.57
CA ALA A 28 -2.93 -2.09 3.61
C ALA A 28 -3.40 -2.13 2.15
N THR A 29 -3.08 -1.07 1.39
CA THR A 29 -3.30 -0.94 -0.06
C THR A 29 -1.97 -0.78 -0.78
N GLY A 30 -1.70 -1.60 -1.80
CA GLY A 30 -0.49 -1.50 -2.61
C GLY A 30 -0.69 -0.63 -3.86
N ALA A 31 0.39 0.01 -4.31
CA ALA A 31 0.50 0.68 -5.59
C ALA A 31 1.83 0.31 -6.25
N GLY A 32 1.82 -0.04 -7.53
CA GLY A 32 3.03 -0.33 -8.31
C GLY A 32 3.72 0.90 -8.88
N THR A 33 3.05 2.06 -8.83
CA THR A 33 3.57 3.32 -9.36
C THR A 33 3.07 4.51 -8.54
N ALA A 34 3.81 5.62 -8.55
CA ALA A 34 3.40 6.86 -7.92
C ALA A 34 2.04 7.38 -8.46
N ALA A 35 1.78 7.18 -9.76
CA ALA A 35 0.51 7.56 -10.38
C ALA A 35 -0.67 6.73 -9.86
N GLU A 36 -0.45 5.45 -9.54
CA GLU A 36 -1.45 4.61 -8.91
C GLU A 36 -1.70 4.99 -7.46
N LEU A 37 -0.63 5.22 -6.67
CA LEU A 37 -0.74 5.72 -5.30
C LEU A 37 -1.54 7.03 -5.25
N TYR A 38 -1.24 7.97 -6.15
CA TYR A 38 -1.97 9.22 -6.25
C TYR A 38 -3.46 9.01 -6.52
N ARG A 39 -3.81 8.09 -7.43
CA ARG A 39 -5.22 7.72 -7.67
C ARG A 39 -5.90 7.13 -6.44
N HIS A 40 -5.19 6.37 -5.60
CA HIS A 40 -5.75 5.89 -4.33
C HIS A 40 -5.98 7.02 -3.33
N MET A 41 -5.04 7.96 -3.23
CA MET A 41 -5.17 9.13 -2.34
C MET A 41 -6.34 10.05 -2.70
N LEU A 42 -6.74 10.08 -3.98
CA LEU A 42 -7.94 10.83 -4.40
C LEU A 42 -9.25 10.16 -3.98
N ARG A 43 -9.26 8.85 -3.74
CA ARG A 43 -10.47 8.08 -3.38
C ARG A 43 -10.63 7.90 -1.87
N GLN A 44 -9.53 7.86 -1.14
CA GLN A 44 -9.53 7.67 0.31
C GLN A 44 -8.32 8.35 0.95
N ARG A 45 -8.42 8.59 2.26
CA ARG A 45 -7.29 9.09 3.05
C ARG A 45 -6.44 7.91 3.54
N PHE A 46 -5.14 8.13 3.61
CA PHE A 46 -4.19 7.22 4.24
C PHE A 46 -3.60 7.90 5.47
N ASP A 47 -3.42 7.14 6.53
CA ASP A 47 -2.78 7.59 7.76
C ASP A 47 -1.25 7.51 7.63
N ILE A 48 -0.76 6.52 6.87
CA ILE A 48 0.67 6.24 6.64
C ILE A 48 0.88 5.87 5.17
N VAL A 49 1.99 6.33 4.60
CA VAL A 49 2.46 5.94 3.26
C VAL A 49 3.90 5.47 3.39
N VAL A 50 4.16 4.26 2.91
CA VAL A 50 5.51 3.68 2.78
C VAL A 50 5.91 3.80 1.31
N LEU A 51 7.12 4.30 1.07
CA LEU A 51 7.68 4.58 -0.25
C LEU A 51 8.90 3.71 -0.51
#